data_AF-A0A1R4GZA4-F1
#
_entry.id   AF-A0A1R4GZA4-F1
#
_cell.length_a   1.000
_cell.length_b   1.000
_cell.length_c   1.000
_cell.angle_alpha   90.00
_cell.angle_beta   90.00
_cell.angle_gamma   90.00
#
_symmetry.space_group_name_H-M   'P 1'
#
loop_
_entity.id
_entity.type
_entity.pdbx_description
1 polymer ?
#
loop_
_entity_poly.entity_id
_entity_poly.type
_entity_poly.pdbx_seq_one_letter_code
_entity_poly.pdbx_strand_id
1 'polypeptide(L)'
;METSDILRHQIIKNLMAQHTENIADTAISLWELMATQIISIVGKGGFHSLYARSVFLTQSTFPWLTVDAVPSQAGQPFADLKISFEGQTVATIIEANSVLLITFTDILASLIGEQLTTRILRSAWGNAASIQVDKEFQHE
;
A
#
# COMPACT_ATOMS: atom_id res chain seq x y z
N MET A 1 -1.37 13.17 19.41
CA MET A 1 -0.65 12.19 18.57
C MET A 1 -1.57 11.04 18.18
N GLU A 2 -2.22 10.40 19.17
CA GLU A 2 -3.11 9.24 18.98
C GLU A 2 -4.26 9.41 17.97
N THR A 3 -4.88 10.59 17.91
CA THR A 3 -6.00 10.85 16.98
C THR A 3 -5.58 10.79 15.50
N SER A 4 -4.33 11.15 15.16
CA SER A 4 -3.87 11.17 13.77
C SER A 4 -3.58 9.78 13.23
N ASP A 5 -2.95 8.92 14.05
CA ASP A 5 -2.71 7.52 13.68
C ASP A 5 -4.03 6.79 13.42
N ILE A 6 -5.01 6.98 14.30
CA ILE A 6 -6.35 6.41 14.14
C ILE A 6 -6.99 6.87 12.82
N LEU A 7 -6.88 8.15 12.48
CA LEU A 7 -7.41 8.69 11.23
C LEU A 7 -6.71 8.09 9.99
N ARG A 8 -5.38 7.96 10.03
CA ARG A 8 -4.61 7.34 8.93
C ARG A 8 -4.99 5.88 8.73
N HIS A 9 -5.15 5.11 9.81
CA HIS A 9 -5.59 3.72 9.75
C HIS A 9 -7.01 3.60 9.20
N GLN A 10 -7.92 4.50 9.59
CA GLN A 10 -9.28 4.55 9.07
C GLN A 10 -9.32 4.85 7.56
N ILE A 11 -8.50 5.79 7.09
CA ILE A 11 -8.39 6.08 5.64
C ILE A 11 -7.97 4.85 4.87
N ILE A 12 -6.95 4.12 5.34
CA ILE A 12 -6.46 2.90 4.69
C ILE A 12 -7.57 1.84 4.64
N LYS A 13 -8.23 1.57 5.77
CA LYS A 13 -9.30 0.57 5.83
C LYS A 13 -10.49 0.93 4.92
N ASN A 14 -10.87 2.20 4.88
CA ASN A 14 -11.97 2.66 4.04
C ASN A 14 -11.64 2.54 2.56
N LEU A 15 -10.42 2.93 2.14
CA LEU A 15 -9.96 2.73 0.77
C LEU A 15 -10.00 1.25 0.39
N MET A 16 -9.51 0.36 1.25
CA MET A 16 -9.53 -1.08 0.98
C MET A 16 -10.94 -1.67 0.90
N ALA A 17 -11.86 -1.21 1.75
CA ALA A 17 -13.25 -1.68 1.75
C ALA A 17 -14.06 -1.19 0.54
N GLN A 18 -13.69 -0.07 -0.09
CA GLN A 18 -14.39 0.48 -1.25
C GLN A 18 -14.12 -0.26 -2.57
N HIS A 19 -13.06 -1.08 -2.62
CA HIS A 19 -12.59 -1.70 -3.85
C HIS A 19 -12.69 -3.23 -3.77
N THR A 20 -13.88 -3.78 -3.98
CA THR A 20 -14.07 -5.24 -4.00
C THR A 20 -13.78 -5.87 -5.35
N GLU A 21 -13.96 -5.12 -6.44
CA GLU A 21 -13.63 -5.56 -7.79
C GLU A 21 -12.16 -5.28 -8.10
N ASN A 22 -11.48 -6.27 -8.66
CA ASN A 22 -10.05 -6.23 -8.98
C ASN A 22 -9.18 -5.67 -7.83
N ILE A 23 -9.43 -6.18 -6.62
CA ILE A 23 -8.74 -5.73 -5.40
C ILE A 23 -7.22 -5.82 -5.52
N ALA A 24 -6.69 -6.84 -6.21
CA ALA A 24 -5.26 -7.01 -6.40
C ALA A 24 -4.67 -5.82 -7.19
N ASP A 25 -5.21 -5.48 -8.37
CA ASP A 25 -4.71 -4.35 -9.15
C ASP A 25 -4.88 -3.01 -8.42
N THR A 26 -5.98 -2.86 -7.68
CA THR A 26 -6.20 -1.66 -6.86
C THR A 26 -5.16 -1.53 -5.75
N ALA A 27 -4.87 -2.62 -5.05
CA ALA A 27 -3.85 -2.66 -4.01
C ALA A 27 -2.47 -2.28 -4.57
N ILE A 28 -2.08 -2.85 -5.72
CA ILE A 28 -0.82 -2.51 -6.40
C ILE A 28 -0.77 -1.04 -6.79
N SER A 29 -1.83 -0.50 -7.38
CA SER A 29 -1.91 0.91 -7.79
C SER A 29 -1.68 1.85 -6.60
N LEU A 30 -2.26 1.55 -5.45
CA LEU A 30 -2.09 2.36 -4.24
C LEU A 30 -0.66 2.31 -3.69
N TRP A 31 -0.01 1.15 -3.79
CA TRP A 31 1.41 1.00 -3.46
C TRP A 31 2.30 1.80 -4.40
N GLU A 32 2.05 1.78 -5.71
CA GLU A 32 2.83 2.52 -6.71
C GLU A 32 2.72 4.04 -6.55
N LEU A 33 1.50 4.55 -6.34
CA LEU A 33 1.24 5.96 -6.08
C LEU A 33 1.96 6.44 -4.82
N MET A 34 1.88 5.65 -3.75
CA MET A 34 2.54 5.96 -2.48
C MET A 34 4.07 5.87 -2.61
N ALA A 35 4.58 4.82 -3.26
CA ALA A 35 6.02 4.61 -3.45
C ALA A 35 6.67 5.78 -4.19
N THR A 36 6.02 6.27 -5.25
CA THR A 36 6.51 7.43 -6.02
C THR A 36 6.79 8.64 -5.12
N GLN A 37 5.84 8.97 -4.24
CA GLN A 37 5.98 10.10 -3.33
C GLN A 37 7.06 9.85 -2.27
N ILE A 38 7.06 8.67 -1.65
CA ILE A 38 7.98 8.35 -0.56
C ILE A 38 9.42 8.24 -1.05
N ILE A 39 9.65 7.61 -2.21
CA ILE A 39 10.99 7.48 -2.81
C ILE A 39 11.62 8.86 -3.05
N SER A 40 10.83 9.89 -3.36
CA SER A 40 11.35 11.26 -3.53
C SER A 40 11.88 11.89 -2.24
N ILE A 41 11.47 11.37 -1.08
CA ILE A 41 11.81 11.90 0.25
C ILE A 41 12.90 11.05 0.91
N VAL A 42 12.72 9.73 0.95
CA VAL A 42 13.62 8.80 1.68
C VAL A 42 14.57 8.03 0.77
N GLY A 43 14.45 8.19 -0.55
CA GLY A 43 15.21 7.45 -1.55
C GLY A 43 14.71 6.01 -1.76
N LYS A 44 15.09 5.42 -2.91
CA LYS A 44 14.68 4.07 -3.32
C LYS A 44 15.10 2.99 -2.32
N GLY A 45 16.35 3.04 -1.84
CA GLY A 45 16.87 2.09 -0.85
C GLY A 45 16.16 2.18 0.50
N GLY A 46 15.83 3.39 0.94
CA GLY A 46 15.03 3.62 2.15
C GLY A 46 13.64 3.02 2.01
N PHE A 47 12.94 3.31 0.91
CA PHE A 47 11.62 2.73 0.63
C PHE A 47 11.66 1.20 0.63
N HIS A 48 12.59 0.57 -0.09
CA HIS A 48 12.70 -0.90 -0.13
C HIS A 48 12.95 -1.50 1.25
N SER A 49 13.80 -0.88 2.07
CA SER A 49 14.11 -1.36 3.43
C SER A 49 12.87 -1.31 4.32
N LEU A 50 12.08 -0.23 4.22
CA LEU A 50 10.82 -0.08 4.96
C LEU A 50 9.78 -1.08 4.48
N TYR A 51 9.65 -1.26 3.17
CA TYR A 51 8.72 -2.20 2.58
C TYR A 51 9.03 -3.64 3.00
N ALA A 52 10.29 -4.08 2.84
CA ALA A 52 10.74 -5.40 3.26
C ALA A 52 10.51 -5.64 4.77
N ARG A 53 10.79 -4.64 5.61
CA ARG A 53 10.53 -4.72 7.05
C ARG A 53 9.03 -4.88 7.35
N SER A 54 8.18 -4.19 6.61
CA SER A 54 6.72 -4.22 6.77
C SER A 54 6.13 -5.56 6.35
N VAL A 55 6.61 -6.11 5.23
CA VAL A 55 6.27 -7.48 4.78
C VAL A 55 6.64 -8.49 5.86
N PHE A 56 7.89 -8.45 6.34
CA PHE A 56 8.37 -9.38 7.36
C PHE A 56 7.52 -9.36 8.64
N LEU A 57 7.07 -8.17 9.09
CA LEU A 57 6.18 -8.06 10.26
C LEU A 57 4.79 -8.62 9.98
N THR A 58 4.26 -8.34 8.79
CA THR A 58 2.90 -8.75 8.38
C THR A 58 2.80 -10.26 8.17
N GLN A 59 3.89 -10.92 7.78
CA GLN A 59 3.99 -12.38 7.60
C GLN A 59 3.66 -13.17 8.87
N SER A 60 3.82 -12.59 10.06
CA SER A 60 3.42 -13.24 11.31
C SER A 60 1.91 -13.54 11.37
N THR A 61 1.09 -12.70 10.74
CA THR A 61 -0.36 -12.85 10.63
C THR A 61 -0.76 -13.49 9.30
N PHE A 62 -0.04 -13.20 8.22
CA PHE A 62 -0.33 -13.69 6.87
C PHE A 62 0.89 -14.41 6.27
N PRO A 63 1.17 -15.67 6.65
CA PRO A 63 2.39 -16.38 6.23
C PRO A 63 2.53 -16.59 4.72
N TRP A 64 1.42 -16.51 3.98
CA TRP A 64 1.37 -16.62 2.52
C TRP A 64 1.85 -15.34 1.80
N LEU A 65 2.02 -14.22 2.51
CA LEU A 65 2.52 -12.95 1.98
C LEU A 65 4.06 -13.03 1.78
N THR A 66 4.51 -13.98 0.99
CA THR A 66 5.92 -14.21 0.67
C THR A 66 6.34 -13.27 -0.46
N VAL A 67 6.66 -12.03 -0.11
CA VAL A 67 7.25 -11.07 -1.04
C VAL A 67 8.76 -11.11 -0.87
N ASP A 68 9.48 -11.40 -1.94
CA ASP A 68 10.94 -11.39 -1.90
C ASP A 68 11.44 -9.95 -1.66
N ALA A 69 12.37 -9.82 -0.72
CA ALA A 69 12.95 -8.52 -0.35
C ALA A 69 13.81 -7.91 -1.47
N VAL A 70 14.12 -8.69 -2.51
CA VAL A 70 14.86 -8.24 -3.68
C VAL A 70 13.84 -7.89 -4.76
N PRO A 71 13.74 -6.62 -5.18
CA PRO A 71 12.84 -6.26 -6.26
C PRO A 71 13.20 -7.07 -7.51
N SER A 72 12.19 -7.76 -8.07
CA SER A 72 12.32 -8.42 -9.35
C SER A 72 12.95 -7.46 -10.37
N GLN A 73 13.99 -7.94 -11.08
CA GLN A 73 14.75 -7.17 -12.07
C GLN A 73 13.88 -6.68 -13.24
N ALA A 74 12.60 -7.12 -13.31
CA ALA A 74 11.66 -6.85 -14.38
C ALA A 74 10.96 -5.47 -14.32
N GLY A 75 11.35 -4.57 -13.40
CA GLY A 75 10.85 -3.18 -13.40
C GLY A 75 9.44 -2.98 -12.84
N GLN A 76 8.80 -4.02 -12.28
CA GLN A 76 7.52 -3.95 -11.58
C GLN A 76 7.74 -4.17 -10.07
N PRO A 77 7.86 -3.10 -9.26
CA PRO A 77 8.28 -3.19 -7.85
C PRO A 77 7.31 -3.95 -6.92
N PHE A 78 6.10 -4.27 -7.39
CA PHE A 78 5.09 -5.00 -6.61
C PHE A 78 4.55 -6.26 -7.31
N ALA A 79 5.25 -6.78 -8.32
CA ALA A 79 4.83 -8.01 -9.01
C ALA A 79 4.69 -9.19 -8.02
N ASP A 80 5.67 -9.35 -7.12
CA ASP A 80 5.67 -10.45 -6.14
C ASP A 80 4.53 -10.31 -5.12
N LEU A 81 4.16 -9.07 -4.76
CA LEU A 81 2.97 -8.82 -3.96
C LEU A 81 1.69 -9.22 -4.71
N LYS A 82 1.58 -8.87 -5.99
CA LYS A 82 0.42 -9.25 -6.81
C LYS A 82 0.29 -10.77 -6.92
N ILE A 83 1.40 -11.46 -7.15
CA ILE A 83 1.47 -12.93 -7.19
C ILE A 83 1.02 -13.53 -5.84
N SER A 84 1.43 -12.94 -4.71
CA SER A 84 1.01 -13.43 -3.38
C SER A 84 -0.51 -13.34 -3.15
N PHE A 85 -1.21 -12.47 -3.87
CA PHE A 85 -2.67 -12.37 -3.82
C PHE A 85 -3.37 -13.43 -4.67
N GLU A 86 -2.68 -14.08 -5.61
CA GLU A 86 -3.26 -15.14 -6.43
C GLU A 86 -3.69 -16.32 -5.55
N GLY A 87 -4.94 -16.78 -5.75
CA GLY A 87 -5.52 -17.86 -4.95
C GLY A 87 -6.07 -17.45 -3.57
N GLN A 88 -5.92 -16.19 -3.17
CA GLN A 88 -6.53 -15.66 -1.93
C GLN A 88 -7.96 -15.16 -2.17
N THR A 89 -8.78 -15.14 -1.12
CA THR A 89 -10.11 -14.54 -1.19
C THR A 89 -10.02 -13.02 -1.17
N VAL A 90 -11.02 -12.32 -1.74
CA VAL A 90 -11.09 -10.85 -1.71
C VAL A 90 -10.98 -10.30 -0.29
N ALA A 91 -11.67 -10.92 0.68
CA ALA A 91 -11.61 -10.50 2.08
C ALA A 91 -10.21 -10.65 2.68
N THR A 92 -9.53 -11.75 2.39
CA THR A 92 -8.16 -12.02 2.84
C THR A 92 -7.15 -11.03 2.24
N ILE A 93 -7.31 -10.68 0.96
CA ILE A 93 -6.46 -9.67 0.29
C ILE A 93 -6.66 -8.28 0.91
N ILE A 94 -7.93 -7.87 1.11
CA ILE A 94 -8.28 -6.60 1.76
C ILE A 94 -7.63 -6.51 3.14
N GLU A 95 -7.77 -7.56 3.95
CA GLU A 95 -7.26 -7.59 5.31
C GLU A 95 -5.72 -7.53 5.33
N ALA A 96 -5.06 -8.42 4.59
CA ALA A 96 -3.60 -8.49 4.55
C ALA A 96 -2.97 -7.22 4.01
N ASN A 97 -3.52 -6.66 2.91
CA ASN A 97 -3.00 -5.43 2.35
C ASN A 97 -3.25 -4.22 3.28
N SER A 98 -4.39 -4.18 3.98
CA SER A 98 -4.65 -3.16 4.99
C SER A 98 -3.62 -3.20 6.11
N VAL A 99 -3.34 -4.40 6.65
CA VAL A 99 -2.35 -4.59 7.72
C VAL A 99 -0.94 -4.22 7.23
N LEU A 100 -0.58 -4.58 5.99
CA LEU A 100 0.71 -4.24 5.41
C LEU A 100 0.88 -2.71 5.25
N LEU A 101 -0.14 -2.03 4.70
CA LEU A 101 -0.14 -0.57 4.54
C LEU A 101 -0.07 0.15 5.90
N ILE A 102 -0.84 -0.32 6.89
CA ILE A 102 -0.81 0.23 8.25
C ILE A 102 0.59 0.06 8.85
N THR A 103 1.14 -1.15 8.81
CA THR A 103 2.48 -1.45 9.34
C THR A 103 3.55 -0.57 8.70
N PHE A 104 3.52 -0.45 7.37
CA PHE A 104 4.48 0.37 6.64
C PHE A 104 4.35 1.86 7.01
N THR A 105 3.13 2.38 7.07
CA THR A 105 2.89 3.79 7.36
C THR A 105 3.14 4.14 8.82
N ASP A 106 2.99 3.19 9.75
CA ASP A 106 3.39 3.34 11.16
C ASP A 106 4.90 3.45 11.31
N ILE A 107 5.65 2.57 10.64
CA ILE A 107 7.13 2.65 10.63
C ILE A 107 7.56 3.97 10.01
N LEU A 108 6.97 4.38 8.89
CA LEU A 108 7.28 5.64 8.24
C LEU A 108 6.98 6.84 9.16
N ALA A 109 5.82 6.88 9.79
CA ALA A 109 5.44 7.93 10.75
C ALA A 109 6.41 8.01 11.94
N SER A 110 6.93 6.88 12.42
CA SER A 110 7.96 6.86 13.47
C SER A 110 9.29 7.50 13.03
N LEU A 111 9.59 7.50 11.73
CA LEU A 111 10.85 8.01 11.17
C LEU A 111 10.77 9.48 10.75
N ILE A 112 9.70 9.87 10.07
CA ILE A 112 9.57 11.21 9.45
C ILE A 112 8.47 12.07 10.08
N GLY A 113 7.79 11.54 11.09
CA GLY A 113 6.71 12.21 11.81
C GLY A 113 5.34 12.00 11.16
N GLU A 114 4.33 11.84 12.01
CA GLU A 114 2.96 11.52 11.62
C GLU A 114 2.36 12.56 10.66
N GLN A 115 2.54 13.86 10.93
CA GLN A 115 1.99 14.92 10.09
C GLN A 115 2.49 14.86 8.63
N LEU A 116 3.77 14.53 8.42
CA LEU A 116 4.34 14.40 7.09
C LEU A 116 3.82 13.14 6.40
N THR A 117 3.79 12.01 7.12
CA THR A 117 3.21 10.76 6.63
C THR A 117 1.77 10.96 6.16
N THR A 118 0.88 11.54 6.98
CA THR A 118 -0.52 11.76 6.61
C THR A 118 -0.64 12.64 5.35
N ARG A 119 0.20 13.67 5.20
CA ARG A 119 0.20 14.55 4.03
C ARG A 119 0.62 13.81 2.76
N ILE A 120 1.66 12.99 2.83
CA ILE A 120 2.11 12.15 1.71
C ILE A 120 1.00 11.21 1.26
N LEU A 121 0.36 10.51 2.20
CA LEU A 121 -0.71 9.56 1.88
C LEU A 121 -1.91 10.25 1.25
N ARG A 122 -2.31 11.40 1.79
CA ARG A 122 -3.38 12.21 1.20
C ARG A 122 -3.02 12.68 -0.21
N SER A 123 -1.77 13.06 -0.45
CA SER A 123 -1.31 13.46 -1.79
C SER A 123 -1.27 12.28 -2.76
N ALA A 124 -0.85 11.10 -2.31
CA ALA A 124 -0.74 9.90 -3.13
C ALA A 124 -2.13 9.34 -3.51
N TRP A 125 -3.05 9.28 -2.55
CA TRP A 125 -4.36 8.65 -2.74
C TRP A 125 -5.50 9.64 -3.02
N GLY A 126 -5.28 10.94 -2.81
CA GLY A 126 -6.27 11.98 -3.12
C GLY A 126 -6.67 11.99 -4.60
N ASN A 127 -5.80 11.51 -5.49
CA ASN A 127 -6.11 11.30 -6.91
C ASN A 127 -6.64 9.88 -7.19
N ALA A 128 -6.33 8.87 -6.37
CA ALA A 128 -6.81 7.50 -6.56
C ALA A 128 -8.34 7.40 -6.41
N ALA A 129 -8.94 8.23 -5.54
CA ALA A 129 -10.39 8.40 -5.44
C ALA A 129 -11.02 8.99 -6.72
N SER A 130 -10.22 9.69 -7.54
CA SER A 130 -10.66 10.33 -8.79
C SER A 130 -10.35 9.48 -10.04
N ILE A 131 -9.33 8.62 -10.00
CA ILE A 131 -8.90 7.76 -11.13
C ILE A 131 -9.98 6.72 -11.49
N GLN A 132 -10.92 6.42 -10.60
CA GLN A 132 -12.06 5.55 -10.92
C GLN A 132 -13.08 6.19 -11.88
N VAL A 133 -13.22 7.51 -11.89
CA VAL A 133 -14.19 8.16 -12.78
C VAL A 133 -13.74 8.06 -14.24
N ASP A 134 -12.43 8.03 -14.51
CA ASP A 134 -11.91 8.11 -15.88
C ASP A 134 -11.82 6.76 -16.62
N LYS A 135 -11.85 5.63 -15.89
CA LYS A 135 -11.81 4.29 -16.53
C LYS A 135 -13.18 3.78 -16.98
N GLU A 136 -14.28 4.43 -16.58
CA GLU A 136 -15.65 4.04 -16.98
C GLU A 136 -16.17 4.77 -18.24
N PHE A 137 -15.47 5.81 -18.73
CA PHE A 137 -15.91 6.61 -19.89
C PHE A 137 -15.11 6.39 -21.19
N GLN A 138 -14.39 5.28 -21.34
CA GLN A 138 -13.58 5.01 -22.56
C GLN A 138 -14.01 3.73 -23.30
N HIS A 139 -15.30 3.38 -23.27
CA HIS A 139 -15.89 2.40 -24.18
C HIS A 139 -17.31 2.82 -24.59
N GLU A 140 -17.42 3.77 -25.52
CA GLU A 140 -18.56 3.90 -26.42
C GLU A 140 -18.07 3.97 -27.88
#